data_AF-A0A954TSD5-F1
#
_entry.id   AF-A0A954TSD5-F1
#
_cell.length_a   1.000
_cell.length_b   1.000
_cell.length_c   1.000
_cell.angle_alpha   90.00
_cell.angle_beta   90.00
_cell.angle_gamma   90.00
#
_symmetry.space_group_name_H-M   'P 1'
#
loop_
_entity.id
_entity.type
_entity.pdbx_description
1 polymer ?
#
loop_
_entity_poly.entity_id
_entity_poly.type
_entity_poly.pdbx_seq_one_letter_code
_entity_poly.pdbx_strand_id
1 'polypeptide(L)'
;MQQEILEAVTDERLKVYVVWTPVLREDDRQAAVKAIGEVSDERASHFWDADKSLGFALGKTVTLPRERELAWDVYFVFNAQAEWGDNPPKPEDWMHQLGTDKRKLDGEKLRASIEKLLQSR
;
A
#
# COMPACT_ATOMS: atom_id res chain seq x y z
N MET A 1 -6.34 11.83 4.63
CA MET A 1 -4.90 11.47 4.62
C MET A 1 -4.42 10.82 3.34
N GLN A 2 -4.78 9.58 2.97
CA GLN A 2 -4.26 8.97 1.74
C GLN A 2 -4.61 9.77 0.47
N GLN A 3 -5.86 10.23 0.36
CA GLN A 3 -6.29 11.16 -0.67
C GLN A 3 -5.49 12.48 -0.68
N GLU A 4 -5.24 13.09 0.49
CA GLU A 4 -4.46 14.33 0.60
C GLU A 4 -3.02 14.17 0.10
N ILE A 5 -2.40 13.01 0.33
CA ILE A 5 -1.04 12.71 -0.18
C ILE A 5 -1.06 12.65 -1.70
N LEU A 6 -2.05 11.98 -2.27
CA LEU A 6 -2.20 11.80 -3.70
C LEU A 6 -2.53 13.13 -4.41
N GLU A 7 -3.35 13.98 -3.79
CA GLU A 7 -3.60 15.34 -4.27
C GLU A 7 -2.35 16.24 -4.21
N ALA A 8 -1.48 16.03 -3.21
CA ALA A 8 -0.25 16.81 -3.06
C ALA A 8 0.87 16.36 -4.03
N VAL A 9 0.95 15.06 -4.33
CA VAL A 9 1.93 14.50 -5.26
C VAL A 9 1.23 14.27 -6.60
N THR A 10 1.32 15.22 -7.53
CA THR A 10 0.62 15.17 -8.83
C THR A 10 1.45 14.57 -9.98
N ASP A 11 2.64 14.06 -9.69
CA ASP A 11 3.53 13.47 -10.71
C ASP A 11 2.87 12.24 -11.36
N GLU A 12 2.72 12.26 -12.69
CA GLU A 12 2.08 11.18 -13.48
C GLU A 12 2.87 9.87 -13.48
N ARG A 13 4.17 9.93 -13.11
CA ARG A 13 5.01 8.74 -12.95
C ARG A 13 4.64 7.94 -11.71
N LEU A 14 3.97 8.53 -10.72
CA LEU A 14 3.41 7.80 -9.60
C LEU A 14 2.31 6.88 -10.10
N LYS A 15 2.47 5.57 -9.86
CA LYS A 15 1.42 4.57 -10.07
C LYS A 15 0.93 4.07 -8.72
N VAL A 16 -0.38 4.06 -8.53
CA VAL A 16 -1.00 3.68 -7.26
C VAL A 16 -1.74 2.37 -7.48
N TYR A 17 -1.44 1.37 -6.66
CA TYR A 17 -2.11 0.08 -6.69
C TYR A 17 -2.79 -0.14 -5.34
N VAL A 18 -4.12 -0.27 -5.35
CA VAL A 18 -4.92 -0.51 -4.15
C VAL A 18 -5.43 -1.94 -4.20
N VAL A 19 -4.97 -2.77 -3.27
CA VAL A 19 -5.33 -4.19 -3.24
C VAL A 19 -6.21 -4.45 -2.03
N TRP A 20 -7.50 -4.67 -2.29
CA TRP A 20 -8.49 -4.99 -1.29
C TRP A 20 -8.45 -6.48 -0.97
N THR A 21 -8.44 -6.86 0.30
CA THR A 21 -8.36 -8.26 0.73
C THR A 21 -9.27 -8.53 1.93
N PRO A 22 -9.88 -9.73 2.06
CA PRO A 22 -10.81 -10.00 3.14
C PRO A 22 -10.09 -10.34 4.45
N VAL A 23 -10.24 -9.48 5.46
CA VAL A 23 -9.63 -9.67 6.79
C VAL A 23 -10.68 -9.89 7.87
N LEU A 24 -11.72 -9.06 7.88
CA LEU A 24 -12.88 -9.22 8.73
C LEU A 24 -13.88 -10.18 8.10
N ARG A 25 -14.77 -10.72 8.94
CA ARG A 25 -15.77 -11.72 8.50
C ARG A 25 -16.72 -11.17 7.44
N GLU A 26 -17.01 -9.87 7.51
CA GLU A 26 -17.90 -9.15 6.62
C GLU A 26 -17.19 -8.61 5.37
N ASP A 27 -15.87 -8.76 5.24
CA ASP A 27 -15.15 -8.30 4.07
C ASP A 27 -15.41 -9.22 2.88
N ASP A 28 -15.98 -8.66 1.82
CA ASP A 28 -16.17 -9.32 0.54
C ASP A 28 -15.88 -8.37 -0.63
N ARG A 29 -15.94 -8.91 -1.85
CA ARG A 29 -15.70 -8.12 -3.06
C ARG A 29 -16.71 -6.98 -3.22
N GLN A 30 -17.95 -7.14 -2.76
CA GLN A 30 -18.96 -6.09 -2.87
C GLN A 30 -18.67 -4.94 -1.91
N ALA A 31 -18.23 -5.24 -0.68
CA ALA A 31 -17.75 -4.26 0.28
C ALA A 31 -16.54 -3.51 -0.28
N ALA A 32 -15.56 -4.23 -0.86
CA ALA A 32 -14.40 -3.62 -1.51
C ALA A 32 -14.79 -2.66 -2.64
N VAL A 33 -15.74 -3.04 -3.51
CA VAL A 33 -16.24 -2.15 -4.59
C VAL A 33 -16.86 -0.87 -4.04
N LYS A 34 -17.60 -0.95 -2.93
CA LYS A 34 -18.16 0.24 -2.27
C LYS A 34 -17.07 1.14 -1.67
N ALA A 35 -15.95 0.56 -1.24
CA ALA A 35 -14.82 1.26 -0.64
C ALA A 35 -13.84 1.87 -1.66
N ILE A 36 -13.96 1.57 -2.97
CA ILE A 36 -13.08 2.14 -4.01
C ILE A 36 -12.99 3.68 -3.91
N GLY A 37 -14.10 4.35 -3.57
CA GLY A 37 -14.15 5.80 -3.42
C GLY A 37 -13.28 6.37 -2.29
N GLU A 38 -12.74 5.55 -1.38
CA GLU A 38 -11.80 5.99 -0.34
C GLU A 38 -10.42 6.36 -0.91
N VAL A 39 -10.11 5.89 -2.12
CA VAL A 39 -8.92 6.26 -2.90
C VAL A 39 -9.36 6.53 -4.33
N SER A 40 -9.81 7.75 -4.60
CA SER A 40 -10.43 8.13 -5.89
C SER A 40 -9.46 8.75 -6.90
N ASP A 41 -8.15 8.59 -6.70
CA ASP A 41 -7.13 9.14 -7.59
C ASP A 41 -7.13 8.42 -8.95
N GLU A 42 -7.02 9.17 -10.05
CA GLU A 42 -7.06 8.61 -11.41
C GLU A 42 -5.88 7.68 -11.74
N ARG A 43 -4.78 7.78 -10.98
CA ARG A 43 -3.61 6.91 -11.08
C ARG A 43 -3.77 5.64 -10.26
N ALA A 44 -4.84 5.52 -9.48
CA ALA A 44 -5.14 4.34 -8.67
C ALA A 44 -5.82 3.24 -9.50
N SER A 45 -5.16 2.09 -9.54
CA SER A 45 -5.74 0.84 -10.04
C SER A 45 -6.12 -0.05 -8.86
N HIS A 46 -7.38 -0.47 -8.82
CA HIS A 46 -7.93 -1.27 -7.72
C HIS A 46 -8.02 -2.75 -8.10
N PHE A 47 -7.61 -3.61 -7.17
CA PHE A 47 -7.62 -5.06 -7.32
C PHE A 47 -8.31 -5.71 -6.12
N TRP A 48 -8.89 -6.89 -6.35
CA TRP A 48 -9.45 -7.73 -5.31
C TRP A 48 -8.59 -8.98 -5.17
N ASP A 49 -8.00 -9.15 -3.99
CA ASP A 49 -7.19 -10.31 -3.61
C ASP A 49 -7.98 -11.17 -2.62
N ALA A 50 -8.76 -12.12 -3.16
CA ALA A 50 -9.66 -12.97 -2.39
C ALA A 50 -8.91 -13.96 -1.48
N ASP A 51 -7.76 -14.46 -1.94
CA ASP A 51 -6.96 -15.47 -1.24
C ASP A 51 -5.92 -14.85 -0.30
N LYS A 52 -5.77 -13.51 -0.34
CA LYS A 52 -4.80 -12.74 0.45
C LYS A 52 -3.36 -13.05 0.07
N SER A 53 -3.14 -13.67 -1.11
CA SER A 53 -1.84 -14.17 -1.55
C SER A 53 -0.80 -13.06 -1.58
N LEU A 54 -1.16 -11.89 -2.12
CA LEU A 54 -0.26 -10.76 -2.20
C LEU A 54 -0.01 -10.15 -0.80
N GLY A 55 -1.05 -10.06 0.03
CA GLY A 55 -0.91 -9.57 1.41
C GLY A 55 0.05 -10.43 2.24
N PHE A 56 -0.03 -11.76 2.13
CA PHE A 56 0.93 -12.66 2.77
C PHE A 56 2.33 -12.59 2.16
N ALA A 57 2.43 -12.45 0.83
CA ALA A 57 3.72 -12.34 0.17
C ALA A 57 4.46 -11.05 0.57
N LEU A 58 3.75 -9.91 0.61
CA LEU A 58 4.29 -8.63 1.06
C LEU A 58 4.61 -8.63 2.55
N GLY A 59 3.78 -9.27 3.39
CA GLY A 59 4.05 -9.37 4.82
C GLY A 59 5.37 -10.09 5.16
N LYS A 60 5.84 -11.01 4.29
CA LYS A 60 7.16 -11.65 4.42
C LYS A 60 8.34 -10.72 4.12
N THR A 61 8.11 -9.58 3.46
CA THR A 61 9.17 -8.62 3.10
C THR A 61 9.46 -7.59 4.19
N VAL A 62 8.60 -7.51 5.21
CA VAL A 62 8.64 -6.51 6.29
C VAL A 62 8.38 -7.15 7.65
N THR A 63 8.64 -6.41 8.73
CA THR A 63 8.35 -6.89 10.10
C THR A 63 7.08 -6.23 10.61
N LEU A 64 5.95 -6.92 10.50
CA LEU A 64 4.66 -6.39 10.94
C LEU A 64 4.51 -6.47 12.48
N PRO A 65 3.71 -5.57 13.10
CA PRO A 65 3.52 -5.57 14.54
C PRO A 65 2.76 -6.81 15.02
N ARG A 66 3.12 -7.29 16.22
CA ARG A 66 2.52 -8.47 16.86
C ARG A 66 2.67 -9.75 16.05
N GLU A 67 3.80 -9.91 15.36
CA GLU A 67 4.14 -11.12 14.60
C GLU A 67 3.08 -11.49 13.54
N ARG A 68 2.39 -10.47 13.01
CA ARG A 68 1.42 -10.67 11.93
C ARG A 68 2.15 -11.03 10.65
N GLU A 69 1.50 -11.86 9.84
CA GLU A 69 2.03 -12.26 8.51
C GLU A 69 1.27 -11.63 7.35
N LEU A 70 0.00 -11.26 7.57
CA LEU A 70 -0.83 -10.63 6.54
C LEU A 70 -0.61 -9.12 6.55
N ALA A 71 -0.14 -8.55 5.44
CA ALA A 71 -0.06 -7.11 5.25
C ALA A 71 -1.42 -6.53 4.83
N TRP A 72 -2.25 -6.20 5.81
CA TRP A 72 -3.49 -5.43 5.65
C TRP A 72 -3.35 -4.06 6.32
N ASP A 73 -3.96 -3.02 5.76
CA ASP A 73 -3.73 -1.62 6.14
C ASP A 73 -2.23 -1.23 6.17
N VAL A 74 -1.50 -1.66 5.14
CA VAL A 74 -0.07 -1.38 4.95
C VAL A 74 0.14 -0.66 3.63
N TYR A 75 1.03 0.32 3.65
CA TYR A 75 1.38 1.21 2.55
C TYR A 75 2.83 0.92 2.18
N PHE A 76 3.06 0.54 0.93
CA PHE A 76 4.38 0.20 0.42
C PHE A 76 4.79 1.18 -0.67
N VAL A 77 6.05 1.60 -0.63
CA VAL A 77 6.66 2.48 -1.63
C VAL A 77 7.76 1.70 -2.34
N PHE A 78 7.66 1.59 -3.65
CA PHE A 78 8.61 0.90 -4.50
C PHE A 78 9.27 1.88 -5.47
N ASN A 79 10.54 1.65 -5.79
CA ASN A 79 11.22 2.39 -6.85
C ASN A 79 10.73 1.94 -8.24
N ALA A 80 10.99 2.75 -9.27
CA ALA A 80 10.55 2.47 -10.64
C ALA A 80 11.29 1.28 -11.30
N GLN A 81 12.40 0.85 -10.73
CA GLN A 81 13.22 -0.28 -11.17
C GLN A 81 12.91 -1.57 -10.40
N ALA A 82 11.86 -1.57 -9.56
CA ALA A 82 11.51 -2.73 -8.75
C ALA A 82 10.93 -3.83 -9.65
N GLU A 83 11.61 -4.97 -9.67
CA GLU A 83 11.20 -6.12 -10.48
C GLU A 83 10.26 -7.03 -9.68
N TRP A 84 9.10 -7.34 -10.26
CA TRP A 84 8.11 -8.24 -9.70
C TRP A 84 8.25 -9.61 -10.37
N GLY A 85 8.50 -10.64 -9.57
CA GLY A 85 8.51 -12.05 -9.99
C GLY A 85 7.57 -12.88 -9.13
N ASP A 86 7.94 -14.12 -8.85
CA ASP A 86 7.15 -15.01 -7.98
C ASP A 86 6.99 -14.48 -6.55
N ASN A 87 7.95 -13.65 -6.09
CA ASN A 87 7.85 -12.94 -4.82
C ASN A 87 7.94 -11.42 -5.07
N PRO A 88 7.23 -10.60 -4.28
CA PRO A 88 7.32 -9.17 -4.39
C PRO A 88 8.74 -8.68 -4.03
N PRO A 89 9.22 -7.61 -4.68
CA PRO A 89 10.48 -7.00 -4.31
C PRO A 89 10.39 -6.44 -2.90
N LYS A 90 11.54 -6.17 -2.28
CA LYS A 90 11.57 -5.44 -1.01
C LYS A 90 11.12 -3.99 -1.26
N PRO A 91 10.19 -3.44 -0.47
CA PRO A 91 9.82 -2.03 -0.56
C PRO A 91 10.98 -1.13 -0.12
N GLU A 92 11.13 0.02 -0.78
CA GLU A 92 12.05 1.07 -0.36
C GLU A 92 11.63 1.67 0.98
N ASP A 93 10.32 1.82 1.15
CA ASP A 93 9.74 2.26 2.41
C ASP A 93 8.34 1.69 2.61
N TRP A 94 7.91 1.67 3.85
CA TRP A 94 6.58 1.19 4.20
C TRP A 94 6.10 1.73 5.54
N MET A 95 4.77 1.78 5.68
CA MET A 95 4.06 2.20 6.88
C MET A 95 2.77 1.40 7.05
N HIS A 96 2.16 1.40 8.24
CA HIS A 96 0.94 0.62 8.49
C HIS A 96 -0.01 1.29 9.49
N GLN A 97 -1.25 0.80 9.58
CA GLN A 97 -2.23 1.20 10.60
C GLN A 97 -2.45 0.11 11.68
N LEU A 98 -1.67 -0.97 11.65
CA LEU A 98 -1.79 -2.14 12.55
C LEU A 98 -1.32 -1.94 14.03
N GLY A 99 -0.94 -0.73 14.43
CA GLY A 99 -0.35 -0.44 15.73
C GLY A 99 0.16 1.00 15.87
N THR A 100 0.95 1.26 16.91
CA THR A 100 1.46 2.61 17.25
C THR A 100 2.99 2.67 17.34
N ASP A 101 3.70 1.80 16.63
CA ASP A 101 5.16 1.85 16.58
C ASP A 101 5.68 2.86 15.54
N LYS A 102 7.00 2.88 15.35
CA LYS A 102 7.70 3.82 14.46
C LYS A 102 7.28 3.76 12.99
N ARG A 103 6.66 2.65 12.56
CA ARG A 103 6.14 2.42 11.21
C ARG A 103 4.66 2.75 11.08
N LYS A 104 4.02 3.31 12.13
CA LYS A 104 2.66 3.85 12.03
C LYS A 104 2.57 4.84 10.86
N LEU A 105 1.51 4.72 10.08
CA LEU A 105 1.20 5.60 8.97
C LEU A 105 1.20 7.08 9.38
N ASP A 106 1.98 7.84 8.63
CA ASP A 106 2.25 9.26 8.81
C ASP A 106 2.27 9.87 7.41
N GLY A 107 1.32 10.76 7.13
CA GLY A 107 1.11 11.25 5.77
C GLY A 107 2.27 12.09 5.23
N GLU A 108 2.91 12.89 6.09
CA GLU A 108 4.06 13.71 5.69
C GLU A 108 5.26 12.83 5.35
N LYS A 109 5.52 11.79 6.15
CA LYS A 109 6.61 10.85 5.87
C LYS A 109 6.34 10.02 4.62
N LEU A 110 5.11 9.55 4.42
CA LEU A 110 4.76 8.75 3.25
C LEU A 110 4.93 9.59 1.98
N ARG A 111 4.45 10.85 2.01
CA ARG A 111 4.67 11.82 0.93
C ARG A 111 6.15 12.04 0.65
N ALA A 112 6.96 12.34 1.68
CA ALA A 112 8.39 12.58 1.51
C ALA A 112 9.12 11.35 0.92
N SER A 113 8.70 10.15 1.29
CA SER A 113 9.23 8.90 0.74
C SER A 113 8.95 8.76 -0.76
N ILE A 114 7.72 9.06 -1.18
CA ILE A 114 7.32 9.07 -2.60
C ILE A 114 8.10 10.15 -3.38
N GLU A 115 8.12 11.38 -2.88
CA GLU A 115 8.80 12.51 -3.55
C GLU A 115 10.31 12.25 -3.71
N LYS A 116 10.94 11.62 -2.72
CA LYS A 116 12.35 11.21 -2.80
C LYS A 116 12.61 10.27 -3.97
N LEU A 117 11.75 9.25 -4.16
CA LEU A 117 11.92 8.30 -5.27
C LEU A 117 11.60 8.91 -6.63
N LEU A 118 10.68 9.88 -6.69
CA LEU A 118 10.38 10.61 -7.93
C LEU A 118 11.53 11.54 -8.36
N GLN A 119 12.38 11.98 -7.41
CA GLN A 119 13.56 12.82 -7.66
C GLN A 119 14.80 12.00 -8.05
N SER A 120 14.93 10.76 -7.58
CA SER A 120 15.99 9.84 -8.01
C SER A 120 15.70 9.35 -9.44
N ARG A 121 16.56 9.73 -10.38
CA ARG A 121 16.51 9.27 -11.78
C ARG A 121 17.11 7.89 -11.95
#